data_AF-A0A820KQM6-F1
#
_entry.id   AF-A0A820KQM6-F1
#
_cell.length_a   1.000
_cell.length_b   1.000
_cell.length_c   1.000
_cell.angle_alpha   90.00
_cell.angle_beta   90.00
_cell.angle_gamma   90.00
#
_symmetry.space_group_name_H-M   'P 1'
#
loop_
_entity.id
_entity.type
_entity.pdbx_description
1 polymer ?
#
loop_
_entity_poly.entity_id
_entity_poly.type
_entity_poly.pdbx_seq_one_letter_code
_entity_poly.pdbx_strand_id
1 'polypeptide(L)'
;MNRRKRLYIVFIFIWSLGFFSALPNLYLLKLHPFYNRPTYYICGLSDHRTHSHLITFYKYIESILFFFLPAFIQTILYMIICHKIFLVDRVVQADCHARQLQESIRSDTLQQCSD
;
A
#
# COMPACT_ATOMS: atom_id res chain seq x y z
N MET A 1 -16.33 -9.05 17.91
CA MET A 1 -15.25 -8.09 18.28
C MET A 1 -15.48 -6.76 17.57
N ASN A 2 -15.64 -5.64 18.28
CA ASN A 2 -15.93 -4.33 17.67
C ASN A 2 -14.83 -3.89 16.70
N ARG A 3 -15.21 -3.35 15.52
CA ARG A 3 -14.27 -2.87 14.48
C ARG A 3 -13.21 -1.91 15.05
N ARG A 4 -13.61 -1.04 15.99
CA ARG A 4 -12.68 -0.13 16.69
C ARG A 4 -11.61 -0.89 17.47
N LYS A 5 -11.98 -1.92 18.25
CA LYS A 5 -11.02 -2.76 18.99
C LYS A 5 -10.03 -3.47 18.05
N ARG A 6 -10.52 -3.95 16.91
CA ARG A 6 -9.66 -4.56 15.88
C ARG A 6 -8.64 -3.57 15.30
N LEU A 7 -9.05 -2.32 15.03
CA LEU A 7 -8.13 -1.28 14.55
C LEU A 7 -7.07 -0.94 15.58
N TYR A 8 -7.45 -0.76 16.85
CA TYR A 8 -6.48 -0.52 17.93
C TYR A 8 -5.43 -1.63 18.03
N ILE A 9 -5.87 -2.89 17.95
CA ILE A 9 -4.96 -4.05 17.95
C ILE A 9 -3.99 -3.96 16.76
N VAL A 10 -4.49 -3.67 15.54
CA VAL A 10 -3.64 -3.52 14.35
C VAL A 10 -2.61 -2.40 14.53
N PHE A 11 -3.01 -1.24 15.07
CA PHE A 11 -2.09 -0.14 15.35
C PHE A 11 -0.99 -0.56 16.34
N ILE A 12 -1.37 -1.22 17.44
CA ILE A 12 -0.40 -1.71 18.44
C ILE A 12 0.59 -2.70 17.79
N PHE A 13 0.11 -3.58 16.91
CA PHE A 13 0.98 -4.51 16.18
C PHE A 13 1.94 -3.78 15.25
N ILE A 14 1.48 -2.80 14.48
CA ILE A 14 2.33 -2.02 13.56
C ILE A 14 3.42 -1.28 14.35
N TRP A 15 3.04 -0.62 15.44
CA TRP A 15 3.99 0.09 16.31
C TRP A 15 5.02 -0.84 16.93
N SER A 16 4.56 -1.95 17.51
CA SER A 16 5.45 -2.95 18.11
C SER A 16 6.41 -3.52 17.06
N LEU A 17 5.90 -3.90 15.89
CA LEU A 17 6.71 -4.47 14.82
C LEU A 17 7.75 -3.47 14.30
N GLY A 18 7.36 -2.20 14.11
CA GLY A 18 8.27 -1.13 13.71
C GLY A 18 9.36 -0.86 14.76
N PHE A 19 9.01 -0.93 16.04
CA PHE A 19 9.99 -0.81 17.12
C PHE A 19 11.00 -1.96 17.11
N PHE A 20 10.52 -3.20 17.04
CA PHE A 20 11.40 -4.38 17.01
C PHE A 20 12.27 -4.43 15.76
N SER A 21 11.75 -4.02 14.60
CA SER A 21 12.53 -3.97 13.36
C SER A 21 13.62 -2.90 13.39
N ALA A 22 13.48 -1.85 14.20
CA ALA A 22 14.48 -0.80 14.33
C ALA A 22 15.62 -1.15 15.31
N LEU A 23 15.43 -2.14 16.20
CA LEU A 23 16.45 -2.54 17.18
C LEU A 23 17.79 -2.98 16.54
N PRO A 24 17.81 -3.79 15.45
CA PRO A 24 19.06 -4.17 14.80
C PRO A 24 19.81 -2.97 14.22
N ASN A 25 19.10 -1.96 13.72
CA ASN A 25 19.73 -0.72 13.23
C ASN A 25 20.47 -0.01 14.37
N LEU A 26 19.92 0.06 15.58
CA LEU A 26 20.60 0.67 16.73
C LEU A 26 21.89 -0.08 17.12
N TYR A 27 21.93 -1.40 16.92
CA TYR A 27 23.11 -2.21 17.21
C TYR A 27 24.17 -2.16 16.10
N LEU A 28 23.74 -2.09 14.84
CA LEU A 28 24.60 -2.15 13.66
C LEU A 28 25.18 -0.79 13.25
N LEU A 29 24.50 0.32 13.56
CA LEU A 29 25.01 1.67 13.31
C LEU A 29 26.13 1.99 14.31
N LYS A 30 27.32 2.25 13.80
CA LYS A 30 28.48 2.66 14.60
C LYS A 30 29.16 3.89 14.01
N LEU A 31 29.80 4.66 14.87
CA LEU A 31 30.66 5.76 14.45
C LEU A 31 32.02 5.19 14.04
N HIS A 32 32.41 5.46 12.80
CA HIS A 32 33.72 5.12 12.28
C HIS A 32 34.51 6.40 11.99
N PRO A 33 35.81 6.46 12.34
CA PRO A 33 36.66 7.56 11.92
C PRO A 33 36.77 7.55 10.39
N PHE A 34 36.67 8.73 9.77
CA PHE A 34 36.78 8.86 8.34
C PHE A 34 38.22 8.58 7.90
N TYR A 35 38.39 7.65 6.96
CA TYR A 35 39.69 7.05 6.56
C TYR A 35 40.81 8.09 6.34
N ASN A 36 40.47 9.27 5.83
CA ASN A 36 41.46 10.31 5.47
C ASN A 36 41.41 11.56 6.36
N ARG A 37 40.54 11.62 7.39
CA ARG A 37 40.47 12.72 8.36
C ARG A 37 39.96 12.22 9.72
N PRO A 38 40.86 11.92 10.69
CA PRO A 38 40.48 11.31 11.97
C PRO A 38 39.64 12.22 12.89
N THR A 39 39.52 13.52 12.57
CA THR A 39 38.63 14.46 13.27
C THR A 39 37.16 14.36 12.82
N TYR A 40 36.86 13.60 11.77
CA TYR A 40 35.51 13.42 11.26
C TYR A 40 35.06 11.98 11.50
N TYR A 41 33.89 11.83 12.08
CA TYR A 41 33.26 10.52 12.29
C TYR A 41 32.07 10.38 11.35
N ILE A 42 32.00 9.25 10.65
CA ILE A 42 30.85 8.87 9.85
C ILE A 42 30.01 7.87 10.64
N CYS A 43 28.71 8.09 10.68
CA CYS A 43 27.76 7.09 11.17
C CYS A 43 27.46 6.14 10.01
N GLY A 44 27.89 4.90 10.13
CA GLY A 44 27.75 3.89 9.09
C GLY A 44 27.52 2.51 9.69
N LEU A 45 27.19 1.54 8.85
CA LEU A 45 27.13 0.17 9.31
C LEU A 45 28.53 -0.32 9.69
N SER A 46 28.61 -1.00 10.82
CA SER A 46 29.84 -1.61 11.33
C SER A 46 30.53 -2.45 10.25
N ASP A 47 31.84 -2.25 10.11
CA ASP A 47 32.74 -2.76 9.06
C ASP A 47 32.27 -4.05 8.36
N HIS A 48 32.19 -3.97 7.03
CA HIS A 48 31.63 -4.97 6.11
C HIS A 48 32.31 -6.36 6.20
N ARG A 49 33.49 -6.46 6.80
CA ARG A 49 34.34 -7.65 6.76
C ARG A 49 33.90 -8.84 7.62
N THR A 50 33.17 -8.62 8.72
CA THR A 50 32.80 -9.71 9.66
C THR A 50 31.30 -10.01 9.72
N HIS A 51 30.41 -9.10 9.29
CA HIS A 51 28.96 -9.28 9.38
C HIS A 51 28.20 -9.01 8.07
N SER A 52 28.88 -9.02 6.91
CA SER A 52 28.28 -8.74 5.59
C SER A 52 26.99 -9.54 5.31
N HIS A 53 27.00 -10.84 5.60
CA HIS A 53 25.85 -11.71 5.34
C HIS A 53 24.64 -11.41 6.22
N LEU A 54 24.86 -11.14 7.52
CA LEU A 54 23.77 -10.82 8.46
C LEU A 54 23.14 -9.46 8.14
N ILE A 55 23.98 -8.47 7.82
CA ILE A 55 23.53 -7.14 7.41
C ILE A 55 22.72 -7.20 6.11
N THR A 56 23.22 -7.95 5.12
CA THR A 56 22.56 -8.14 3.83
C THR A 56 21.20 -8.83 4.01
N PHE A 57 21.16 -9.92 4.78
CA PHE A 57 19.92 -10.63 5.06
C PHE A 57 18.89 -9.76 5.79
N TYR A 58 19.32 -9.01 6.81
CA TYR A 58 18.47 -8.05 7.52
C TYR A 58 17.89 -6.99 6.58
N LYS A 59 18.72 -6.40 5.71
CA LYS A 59 18.29 -5.42 4.70
C LYS A 59 17.27 -6.00 3.71
N TYR A 60 17.45 -7.25 3.29
CA TYR A 60 16.49 -7.94 2.42
C TYR A 60 15.14 -8.13 3.13
N ILE A 61 15.15 -8.64 4.36
CA ILE A 61 13.93 -8.83 5.14
C ILE A 61 13.22 -7.51 5.39
N GLU A 62 13.96 -6.46 5.76
CA GLU A 62 13.43 -5.11 5.96
C GLU A 62 12.75 -4.60 4.68
N SER A 63 13.41 -4.73 3.53
CA SER A 63 12.86 -4.30 2.24
C SER A 63 11.58 -5.08 1.88
N ILE A 64 11.58 -6.40 2.06
CA ILE A 64 10.40 -7.23 1.78
C ILE A 64 9.23 -6.86 2.69
N LEU A 65 9.48 -6.73 3.99
CA LEU A 65 8.44 -6.56 5.00
C LEU A 65 7.83 -5.15 4.99
N PHE A 66 8.64 -4.12 4.77
CA PHE A 66 8.20 -2.72 4.86
C PHE A 66 7.89 -2.07 3.51
N PHE A 67 8.45 -2.58 2.42
CA PHE A 67 8.22 -2.01 1.09
C PHE A 67 7.34 -2.92 0.23
N PHE A 68 7.80 -4.14 -0.04
CA PHE A 68 7.10 -5.01 -1.01
C PHE A 68 5.76 -5.51 -0.50
N LEU A 69 5.69 -6.00 0.73
CA LEU A 69 4.46 -6.57 1.27
C LEU A 69 3.34 -5.52 1.40
N PRO A 70 3.57 -4.31 1.96
CA PRO A 70 2.56 -3.26 1.97
C PRO A 70 2.16 -2.80 0.58
N ALA A 71 3.12 -2.61 -0.34
CA ALA A 71 2.83 -2.21 -1.71
C ALA A 71 2.00 -3.27 -2.47
N PHE A 72 2.31 -4.55 -2.28
CA PHE A 72 1.59 -5.66 -2.90
C PHE A 72 0.15 -5.76 -2.37
N ILE A 73 -0.03 -5.71 -1.05
CA ILE A 73 -1.36 -5.70 -0.43
C ILE A 73 -2.15 -4.49 -0.92
N GLN A 74 -1.54 -3.31 -0.95
CA GLN A 74 -2.18 -2.10 -1.46
C GLN A 74 -2.60 -2.29 -2.92
N THR A 75 -1.71 -2.77 -3.79
CA THR A 75 -2.01 -2.98 -5.21
C THR A 75 -3.19 -3.93 -5.40
N ILE A 76 -3.22 -5.07 -4.70
CA ILE A 76 -4.34 -6.01 -4.78
C ILE A 76 -5.65 -5.35 -4.31
N LEU A 77 -5.61 -4.65 -3.19
CA LEU A 77 -6.79 -4.01 -2.63
C LEU A 77 -7.36 -2.95 -3.59
N TYR A 78 -6.49 -2.11 -4.15
CA TYR A 78 -6.87 -1.10 -5.13
C TYR A 78 -7.41 -1.73 -6.41
N MET A 79 -6.80 -2.82 -6.92
CA MET A 79 -7.32 -3.54 -8.07
C MET A 79 -8.73 -4.09 -7.84
N ILE A 80 -8.99 -4.67 -6.66
CA ILE A 80 -10.33 -5.16 -6.29
C ILE A 80 -11.33 -4.00 -6.21
N ILE A 81 -10.93 -2.88 -5.60
CA ILE A 81 -11.79 -1.69 -5.48
C ILE A 81 -12.10 -1.13 -6.87
N CYS A 82 -11.09 -0.92 -7.71
CA CYS A 82 -11.27 -0.43 -9.08
C CYS A 82 -12.17 -1.36 -9.89
N HIS A 83 -11.97 -2.68 -9.79
CA HIS A 83 -12.81 -3.66 -10.48
C HIS A 83 -14.26 -3.59 -10.01
N LYS A 84 -14.50 -3.46 -8.70
CA LYS A 84 -15.86 -3.30 -8.17
C LYS A 84 -16.51 -2.00 -8.61
N ILE A 85 -15.79 -0.88 -8.56
CA ILE A 85 -16.30 0.42 -9.00
C ILE A 85 -16.65 0.37 -10.49
N PHE A 86 -15.77 -0.21 -11.30
CA PHE A 86 -15.98 -0.32 -12.75
C PHE A 86 -17.17 -1.21 -13.12
N LEU A 87 -17.39 -2.29 -12.37
CA LEU A 87 -18.60 -3.11 -12.54
C LEU A 87 -19.87 -2.34 -12.20
N VAL A 88 -19.86 -1.58 -11.09
CA VAL A 88 -21.01 -0.75 -10.70
C VAL A 88 -21.27 0.34 -11.74
N ASP A 89 -20.23 1.01 -12.22
CA ASP A 89 -20.32 2.06 -13.23
C ASP A 89 -20.95 1.54 -14.54
N ARG A 90 -20.50 0.37 -15.02
CA ARG A 90 -21.09 -0.27 -16.21
C ARG A 90 -22.55 -0.62 -16.05
N VAL A 91 -22.96 -1.12 -14.88
CA VAL A 91 -24.38 -1.45 -14.61
C VAL A 91 -25.22 -0.17 -14.59
N VAL A 92 -24.76 0.87 -13.89
CA VAL A 92 -25.46 2.16 -13.84
C VAL A 92 -25.59 2.78 -15.23
N GLN A 93 -24.54 2.68 -16.06
CA GLN A 93 -24.55 3.22 -17.41
C GLN A 93 -25.48 2.44 -18.35
N ALA A 94 -25.56 1.11 -18.21
CA ALA A 94 -26.51 0.28 -18.95
C ALA A 94 -27.97 0.61 -18.59
N ASP A 95 -28.26 0.78 -17.29
CA ASP A 95 -29.59 1.17 -16.81
C ASP A 95 -29.99 2.56 -17.31
N CYS A 96 -29.05 3.51 -17.32
CA CYS A 96 -29.29 4.87 -17.82
C CYS A 96 -29.62 4.86 -19.32
N HIS A 97 -28.82 4.12 -20.12
CA HIS A 97 -29.04 3.98 -21.55
C HIS A 97 -30.39 3.30 -21.87
N ALA A 98 -30.77 2.29 -21.10
CA ALA A 98 -32.07 1.62 -21.25
C ALA A 98 -33.25 2.57 -20.98
N ARG A 99 -33.15 3.42 -19.95
CA ARG A 99 -34.19 4.44 -19.66
C ARG A 99 -34.30 5.48 -20.76
N GLN A 100 -33.19 5.98 -21.29
CA GLN A 100 -33.20 6.96 -22.37
C GLN A 100 -33.88 6.41 -23.64
N LEU A 101 -33.59 5.15 -24.00
CA LEU A 101 -34.28 4.49 -25.13
C LEU A 101 -35.78 4.37 -24.88
N GLN A 102 -36.19 4.02 -23.66
CA GLN A 102 -37.60 3.87 -23.32
C GLN A 102 -38.35 5.21 -23.36
N GLU A 103 -37.71 6.30 -22.93
CA GLU A 103 -38.26 7.66 -23.06
C GLU A 103 -38.36 8.10 -24.53
N SER A 104 -37.35 7.80 -25.36
CA SER A 104 -37.41 8.08 -26.81
C SER A 104 -38.58 7.37 -27.46
N ILE A 105 -38.72 6.05 -27.25
CA ILE A 105 -39.81 5.25 -27.83
C ILE A 105 -41.18 5.77 -27.36
N ARG A 106 -41.30 6.16 -26.09
CA ARG A 106 -42.53 6.73 -25.53
C ARG A 106 -42.90 8.06 -26.17
N SER A 107 -41.91 8.89 -26.45
CA SER A 107 -42.10 10.19 -27.11
C SER A 107 -42.61 9.99 -28.53
N ASP A 108 -42.00 9.07 -29.28
CA ASP A 108 -42.38 8.75 -30.67
C ASP A 108 -43.80 8.16 -30.74
N THR A 109 -44.18 7.29 -29.80
CA THR A 109 -45.55 6.73 -29.75
C THR A 109 -46.61 7.75 -29.40
N LEU A 110 -46.32 8.70 -28.49
CA LEU A 110 -47.26 9.78 -28.19
C LEU A 110 -47.46 10.73 -29.37
N GLN A 111 -46.40 10.99 -30.14
CA GLN A 111 -46.48 11.84 -31.32
C GLN A 111 -47.31 11.18 -32.43
N GLN A 112 -47.17 9.87 -32.62
CA GLN A 112 -47.91 9.10 -33.62
C GLN A 112 -49.39 8.87 -33.28
N CYS A 113 -49.81 9.03 -32.01
CA CYS A 113 -51.21 9.00 -31.60
C CYS A 113 -51.91 10.37 -31.63
N SER A 114 -51.19 11.45 -31.96
CA SER A 114 -51.71 12.82 -32.00
C SER A 114 -51.99 13.34 -33.42
N ASP A 115 -51.63 12.56 -34.45
CA ASP A 115 -51.98 12.75 -35.88
C ASP A 115 -53.15 11.81 -36.26
#